data_AF-A0A966CKS7-F1
#
_entry.id   AF-A0A966CKS7-F1
#
_cell.length_a   1.000
_cell.length_b   1.000
_cell.length_c   1.000
_cell.angle_alpha   90.00
_cell.angle_beta   90.00
_cell.angle_gamma   90.00
#
_symmetry.space_group_name_H-M   'P 1'
#
loop_
_entity.id
_entity.type
_entity.pdbx_description
1 polymer ?
#
loop_
_entity_poly.entity_id
_entity_poly.type
_entity_poly.pdbx_seq_one_letter_code
_entity_poly.pdbx_strand_id
1 'polypeptide(L)'
;ANKLVTPLDRFAKTGSIAGRDIYDIHWFLMNGFSYESAVIKERQKLSLEKFFSKLIDFIEKEIKQKYIDEDLNFLLPLDEFKRVRKILKAETLRLLKDELIRIK
;
A
#
# COMPACT_ATOMS: atom_id res chain seq x y z
N ALA A 1 -11.41 8.99 1.27
CA ALA A 1 -10.32 8.35 2.04
C ALA A 1 -9.23 7.97 1.06
N ASN A 2 -7.98 8.39 1.29
CA ASN A 2 -6.89 8.17 0.34
C ASN A 2 -6.33 6.76 0.58
N LYS A 3 -6.46 5.84 -0.40
CA LYS A 3 -6.07 4.42 -0.22
C LYS A 3 -4.62 4.25 0.26
N LEU A 4 -3.75 5.18 -0.15
CA LEU A 4 -2.34 5.22 0.19
C LEU A 4 -2.06 5.40 1.70
N VAL A 5 -2.90 6.13 2.44
CA VAL A 5 -2.66 6.39 3.87
C VAL A 5 -3.14 5.26 4.78
N THR A 6 -4.04 4.42 4.28
CA THR A 6 -4.75 3.41 5.08
C THR A 6 -3.82 2.47 5.87
N PRO A 7 -2.75 1.88 5.29
CA PRO A 7 -1.89 0.97 6.05
C PRO A 7 -1.23 1.65 7.25
N LEU A 8 -0.73 2.88 7.06
CA LEU A 8 -0.07 3.64 8.12
C LEU A 8 -1.06 4.09 9.19
N ASP A 9 -2.25 4.57 8.78
CA ASP A 9 -3.31 4.99 9.70
C ASP A 9 -3.80 3.82 10.56
N ARG A 10 -4.01 2.65 9.94
CA ARG A 10 -4.44 1.42 10.63
C ARG A 10 -3.39 0.99 11.65
N PHE A 11 -2.14 0.92 11.22
CA PHE A 11 -1.05 0.51 12.09
C PHE A 11 -0.86 1.49 13.27
N ALA A 12 -0.91 2.79 13.01
CA ALA A 12 -0.80 3.80 14.06
C ALA A 12 -1.94 3.73 15.10
N LYS A 13 -3.16 3.39 14.67
CA LYS A 13 -4.33 3.32 15.55
C LYS A 13 -4.42 2.02 16.36
N THR A 14 -3.99 0.91 15.78
CA THR A 14 -4.32 -0.42 16.32
C THR A 14 -3.14 -1.38 16.41
N GLY A 15 -2.00 -1.03 15.80
CA GLY A 15 -0.87 -1.96 15.60
C GLY A 15 -1.15 -3.09 14.61
N SER A 16 -2.35 -3.14 14.01
CA SER A 16 -2.72 -4.21 13.09
C SER A 16 -2.20 -3.96 11.67
N ILE A 17 -1.93 -5.05 10.98
CA ILE A 17 -1.48 -5.09 9.58
C ILE A 17 -2.58 -5.78 8.77
N ALA A 18 -2.90 -5.22 7.61
CA ALA A 18 -3.81 -5.84 6.64
C ALA A 18 -3.12 -5.95 5.28
N GLY A 19 -2.94 -7.18 4.81
CA GLY A 19 -2.47 -7.48 3.46
C GLY A 19 -3.41 -6.94 2.37
N ARG A 20 -4.72 -6.85 2.64
CA ARG A 20 -5.67 -6.23 1.71
C ARG A 20 -5.34 -4.78 1.39
N ASP A 21 -4.81 -4.02 2.34
CA ASP A 21 -4.47 -2.61 2.09
C ASP A 21 -3.37 -2.49 1.01
N ILE A 22 -2.51 -3.51 0.87
CA ILE A 22 -1.47 -3.57 -0.18
C ILE A 22 -2.09 -3.85 -1.55
N TYR A 23 -3.09 -4.73 -1.60
CA TYR A 23 -3.86 -4.96 -2.83
C TYR A 23 -4.59 -3.69 -3.27
N ASP A 24 -5.22 -2.98 -2.32
CA ASP A 24 -5.88 -1.71 -2.61
C ASP A 24 -4.90 -0.64 -3.14
N ILE A 25 -3.68 -0.54 -2.58
CA ILE A 25 -2.65 0.39 -3.06
C ILE A 25 -2.17 0.00 -4.46
N HIS A 26 -1.89 -1.28 -4.68
CA HIS A 26 -1.48 -1.79 -5.99
C HIS A 26 -2.51 -1.45 -7.05
N TRP A 27 -3.77 -1.83 -6.81
CA TRP A 27 -4.87 -1.54 -7.73
C TRP A 27 -5.02 -0.03 -7.93
N PHE A 28 -4.89 0.76 -6.87
CA PHE A 28 -5.00 2.21 -6.96
C PHE A 28 -3.96 2.83 -7.91
N LEU A 29 -2.70 2.43 -7.76
CA LEU A 29 -1.59 2.94 -8.58
C LEU A 29 -1.60 2.36 -10.00
N MET A 30 -1.91 1.07 -10.16
CA MET A 30 -2.00 0.42 -11.47
C MET A 30 -3.04 1.03 -12.38
N ASN A 31 -4.16 1.51 -11.82
CA ASN A 31 -5.22 2.17 -12.58
C ASN A 31 -4.97 3.67 -12.78
N GLY A 32 -3.85 4.21 -12.29
CA GLY A 32 -3.49 5.61 -12.49
C GLY A 32 -4.42 6.60 -11.76
N PHE A 33 -5.07 6.18 -10.67
CA PHE A 33 -5.92 7.09 -9.92
C PHE A 33 -5.10 8.21 -9.27
N SER A 34 -5.66 9.43 -9.33
CA SER A 34 -5.06 10.60 -8.71
C SER A 34 -5.29 10.59 -7.20
N TYR A 35 -4.33 11.11 -6.46
CA TYR A 35 -4.42 11.33 -5.02
C TYR A 35 -4.26 12.82 -4.70
N GLU A 36 -5.01 13.28 -3.71
CA GLU A 36 -4.92 14.67 -3.27
C GLU A 36 -3.77 14.85 -2.29
N SER A 37 -2.71 15.55 -2.73
CA SER A 37 -1.50 15.77 -1.91
C SER A 37 -1.80 16.53 -0.61
N ALA A 38 -2.77 17.45 -0.63
CA ALA A 38 -3.25 18.17 0.55
C ALA A 38 -3.82 17.22 1.62
N VAL A 39 -4.63 16.25 1.20
CA VAL A 39 -5.24 15.25 2.11
C VAL A 39 -4.16 14.36 2.74
N ILE A 40 -3.14 13.98 1.98
CA ILE A 40 -2.01 13.20 2.50
C ILE A 40 -1.24 14.01 3.54
N LYS A 41 -0.91 15.26 3.22
CA LYS A 41 -0.19 16.18 4.12
C LYS A 41 -0.98 16.42 5.41
N GLU A 42 -2.28 16.66 5.32
CA GLU A 42 -3.16 16.88 6.46
C GLU A 42 -3.19 15.65 7.40
N ARG A 43 -3.39 14.45 6.83
CA ARG A 43 -3.52 13.23 7.62
C ARG A 43 -2.22 12.73 8.21
N GLN A 44 -1.15 12.75 7.41
CA GLN A 44 0.14 12.18 7.79
C GLN A 44 1.05 13.20 8.47
N LYS A 45 0.76 14.50 8.35
CA LYS A 45 1.62 15.60 8.80
C LYS A 45 3.04 15.50 8.22
N LEU A 46 3.16 14.98 7.00
CA LEU A 46 4.41 14.77 6.27
C LEU A 46 4.34 15.43 4.91
N SER A 47 5.50 15.82 4.36
CA SER A 47 5.59 16.12 2.93
C SER A 47 5.28 14.88 2.10
N LEU A 48 4.89 15.08 0.84
CA LEU A 48 4.51 13.97 -0.04
C LEU A 48 5.68 12.98 -0.22
N GLU A 49 6.89 13.49 -0.47
CA GLU A 49 8.10 12.69 -0.55
C GLU A 49 8.35 11.86 0.73
N LYS A 50 8.29 12.49 1.91
CA LYS A 50 8.49 11.80 3.20
C LYS A 50 7.41 10.75 3.44
N PHE A 51 6.18 11.02 3.01
CA PHE A 51 5.09 10.06 3.10
C PHE A 51 5.37 8.81 2.26
N PHE A 52 5.70 8.97 0.97
CA PHE A 52 5.98 7.83 0.10
C PHE A 52 7.19 7.03 0.58
N SER A 53 8.29 7.68 0.98
CA SER A 53 9.43 7.00 1.59
C SER A 53 9.04 6.21 2.84
N LYS A 54 8.23 6.80 3.74
CA LYS A 54 7.74 6.11 4.95
C LYS A 54 6.84 4.92 4.61
N LEU A 55 5.97 5.06 3.60
CA LEU A 55 5.06 4.00 3.17
C LEU A 55 5.84 2.83 2.55
N ILE A 56 6.85 3.11 1.72
CA ILE A 56 7.75 2.09 1.16
C ILE A 56 8.46 1.33 2.29
N ASP A 57 9.09 2.06 3.22
CA ASP A 57 9.79 1.46 4.37
C ASP A 57 8.86 0.58 5.22
N PHE A 58 7.64 1.07 5.48
CA PHE A 58 6.63 0.33 6.23
C PHE A 58 6.26 -0.97 5.51
N ILE A 59 6.01 -0.91 4.19
CA ILE A 59 5.68 -2.11 3.41
C ILE A 59 6.84 -3.09 3.38
N GLU A 60 8.08 -2.61 3.23
CA GLU A 60 9.26 -3.47 3.23
C GLU A 60 9.41 -4.21 4.57
N LYS A 61 9.31 -3.51 5.70
CA LYS A 61 9.61 -4.02 7.05
C LYS A 61 8.45 -4.80 7.69
N GLU A 62 7.23 -4.28 7.60
CA GLU A 62 6.10 -4.80 8.38
C GLU A 62 5.24 -5.80 7.60
N ILE A 63 5.09 -5.60 6.29
CA ILE A 63 4.21 -6.46 5.48
C ILE A 63 4.90 -7.80 5.19
N LYS A 64 4.46 -8.84 5.88
CA LYS A 64 4.88 -10.23 5.66
C LYS A 64 3.91 -10.95 4.74
N GLN A 65 4.42 -11.96 4.01
CA GLN A 65 3.61 -12.75 3.08
C GLN A 65 2.37 -13.38 3.74
N LYS A 66 2.48 -13.81 4.99
CA LYS A 66 1.35 -14.38 5.74
C LYS A 66 0.11 -13.45 5.78
N TYR A 67 0.31 -12.13 5.92
CA TYR A 67 -0.81 -11.19 5.98
C TYR A 67 -1.48 -11.01 4.62
N ILE A 68 -0.71 -11.11 3.54
CA ILE A 68 -1.25 -11.12 2.17
C ILE A 68 -2.06 -12.40 1.96
N ASP A 69 -1.53 -13.54 2.40
CA ASP A 69 -2.18 -14.84 2.21
C ASP A 69 -3.50 -14.94 3.00
N GLU A 70 -3.50 -14.48 4.25
CA GLU A 70 -4.66 -14.49 5.17
C GLU A 70 -5.78 -13.54 4.74
N ASP A 71 -5.44 -12.39 4.13
CA ASP A 71 -6.43 -11.38 3.74
C ASP A 71 -6.96 -11.58 2.32
N LEU A 72 -6.12 -12.01 1.36
CA LEU A 72 -6.53 -12.09 -0.05
C LEU A 72 -7.25 -13.38 -0.39
N ASN A 73 -7.09 -14.46 0.38
CA ASN A 73 -7.77 -15.73 0.14
C ASN A 73 -9.31 -15.62 0.19
N PHE A 74 -9.85 -14.69 0.99
CA PHE A 74 -11.28 -14.39 1.09
C PHE A 74 -11.73 -13.32 0.07
N LEU A 75 -10.79 -12.58 -0.52
CA LEU A 75 -11.07 -11.46 -1.41
C LEU A 75 -11.16 -11.89 -2.87
N LEU A 76 -10.37 -12.89 -3.29
CA LEU A 76 -10.17 -13.26 -4.68
C LEU A 76 -10.50 -14.74 -4.93
N PRO A 77 -10.97 -15.10 -6.14
CA PRO A 77 -11.05 -16.49 -6.56
C PRO A 77 -9.69 -17.18 -6.45
N LEU A 78 -9.68 -18.49 -6.14
CA LEU A 78 -8.48 -19.25 -5.80
C LEU A 78 -7.33 -19.10 -6.82
N ASP A 79 -7.65 -19.13 -8.12
CA ASP A 79 -6.65 -19.04 -9.19
C ASP A 79 -6.09 -17.63 -9.35
N GLU A 80 -6.89 -16.60 -9.06
CA GLU A 80 -6.43 -15.22 -9.02
C GLU A 80 -5.57 -14.98 -7.79
N PHE A 81 -6.03 -15.42 -6.61
CA PHE A 81 -5.29 -15.36 -5.36
C PHE A 81 -3.90 -16.00 -5.48
N LYS A 82 -3.80 -17.22 -6.04
CA LYS A 82 -2.52 -17.93 -6.22
C LYS A 82 -1.52 -17.16 -7.07
N ARG A 83 -2.00 -16.40 -8.06
CA ARG A 83 -1.16 -15.57 -8.94
C ARG A 83 -0.74 -14.28 -8.25
N VAL A 84 -1.72 -13.52 -7.76
CA VAL A 84 -1.51 -12.17 -7.19
C VAL A 84 -0.64 -12.23 -5.93
N ARG A 85 -0.88 -13.18 -5.02
CA ARG A 85 -0.21 -13.19 -3.70
C ARG A 85 1.31 -13.21 -3.78
N LYS A 86 1.89 -13.80 -4.84
CA LYS A 86 3.34 -13.96 -5.02
C LYS A 86 4.04 -12.69 -5.48
N ILE A 87 3.33 -11.84 -6.23
CA ILE A 87 3.91 -10.67 -6.91
C ILE A 87 3.48 -9.36 -6.26
N LEU A 88 2.36 -9.35 -5.55
CA LEU A 88 1.70 -8.14 -5.06
C LEU A 88 2.64 -7.20 -4.30
N LYS A 89 3.37 -7.70 -3.30
CA LYS A 89 4.27 -6.85 -2.50
C LYS A 89 5.36 -6.21 -3.36
N ALA A 90 6.01 -7.01 -4.21
CA ALA A 90 7.11 -6.54 -5.04
C ALA A 90 6.64 -5.50 -6.07
N GLU A 91 5.51 -5.74 -6.73
CA GLU A 91 4.93 -4.80 -7.68
C GLU A 91 4.47 -3.51 -7.00
N THR A 92 3.82 -3.61 -5.83
CA THR A 92 3.40 -2.43 -5.06
C THR A 92 4.58 -1.55 -4.70
N LEU A 93 5.68 -2.16 -4.23
CA LEU A 93 6.91 -1.45 -3.89
C LEU A 93 7.53 -0.76 -5.12
N ARG A 94 7.51 -1.42 -6.28
CA ARG A 94 7.97 -0.82 -7.54
C ARG A 94 7.13 0.40 -7.91
N LEU A 95 5.80 0.27 -7.92
CA LEU A 95 4.89 1.38 -8.24
C LEU A 95 5.07 2.57 -7.29
N LEU A 96 5.25 2.32 -5.99
CA LEU A 96 5.51 3.38 -5.01
C LEU A 96 6.87 4.05 -5.21
N LYS A 97 7.90 3.30 -5.61
CA LYS A 97 9.24 3.85 -5.93
C LYS A 97 9.19 4.71 -7.20
N ASP A 98 8.48 4.24 -8.23
CA ASP A 98 8.27 5.00 -9.47
C ASP A 98 7.50 6.31 -9.16
N GLU A 99 6.49 6.23 -8.30
CA GLU A 99 5.73 7.40 -7.84
C GLU A 99 6.60 8.39 -7.06
N LEU A 100 7.44 7.90 -6.15
CA LEU A 100 8.39 8.73 -5.39
C LEU A 100 9.39 9.45 -6.30
N ILE A 101 9.82 8.82 -7.40
CA ILE A 101 10.68 9.45 -8.40
C ILE A 101 9.91 10.54 -9.16
N ARG A 102 8.65 10.30 -9.53
CA ARG A 102 7.83 11.24 -10.29
C ARG A 102 7.53 12.55 -9.55
N ILE A 103 7.38 12.48 -8.22
CA ILE A 103 7.04 13.65 -7.39
C ILE A 103 8.25 14.46 -6.91
N LYS A 104 9.46 13.97 -7.15
CA LYS A 104 10.72 14.68 -6.88
C LYS A 104 11.04 15.64 -8.01
#